data_AF-A0A842YHV6-F1
#
_entry.id   AF-A0A842YHV6-F1
#
_cell.length_a   1.000
_cell.length_b   1.000
_cell.length_c   1.000
_cell.angle_alpha   90.00
_cell.angle_beta   90.00
_cell.angle_gamma   90.00
#
_symmetry.space_group_name_H-M   'P 1'
#
loop_
_entity.id
_entity.type
_entity.pdbx_description
1 polymer ?
#
loop_
_entity_poly.entity_id
_entity_poly.type
_entity_poly.pdbx_seq_one_letter_code
_entity_poly.pdbx_strand_id
1 'polypeptide(L)' 'MLKITIGETVFKAKLHTNKAPETCKLLIEKMPITGKVIQARWSGEAAWLQMDPYD' A
#
# COMPACT_ATOMS: atom_id res chain seq x y z
N MET A 1 -0.42 5.32 -12.68
CA MET A 1 0.81 5.05 -11.89
C MET A 1 0.56 5.57 -10.49
N LEU A 2 0.75 4.73 -9.47
CA LEU A 2 0.50 5.10 -8.08
C LEU A 2 1.72 5.83 -7.50
N LYS A 3 1.46 6.73 -6.55
CA LYS A 3 2.47 7.37 -5.73
C LYS A 3 2.31 6.85 -4.30
N ILE A 4 3.43 6.44 -3.70
CA ILE A 4 3.49 6.02 -2.29
C ILE A 4 4.45 7.00 -1.61
N THR A 5 3.95 7.72 -0.59
CA THR A 5 4.74 8.72 0.13
C THR A 5 5.01 8.23 1.54
N ILE A 6 6.28 8.18 1.95
CA ILE A 6 6.72 7.81 3.30
C ILE A 6 7.70 8.88 3.77
N GLY A 7 7.28 9.69 4.75
CA GLY A 7 8.03 10.89 5.14
C GLY A 7 8.26 11.80 3.93
N GLU A 8 9.53 12.14 3.68
CA GLU A 8 9.94 12.98 2.54
C GLU A 8 10.18 12.18 1.25
N THR A 9 10.11 10.85 1.31
CA THR A 9 10.42 9.99 0.16
C THR A 9 9.16 9.63 -0.61
N VAL A 10 9.22 9.71 -1.94
CA VAL A 10 8.12 9.36 -2.85
C VAL A 10 8.55 8.24 -3.79
N PHE A 11 7.80 7.14 -3.75
CA PHE A 11 7.95 5.99 -4.63
C PHE A 11 6.86 5.97 -5.70
N LYS A 12 7.18 5.39 -6.85
CA LYS A 12 6.24 5.15 -7.94
C LYS A 12 5.97 3.66 -8.05
N ALA A 13 4.70 3.27 -8.16
CA ALA A 13 4.28 1.88 -8.31
C ALA A 13 3.33 1.70 -9.49
N LYS A 14 3.38 0.51 -10.11
CA LYS A 14 2.47 0.10 -11.19
C LYS A 14 1.44 -0.87 -10.64
N LEU A 15 0.17 -0.62 -10.93
CA LEU A 15 -0.89 -1.60 -10.71
C LEU A 15 -0.85 -2.65 -11.81
N HIS A 16 -0.94 -3.91 -11.40
CA HIS A 16 -0.98 -5.05 -12.30
C HIS A 16 -2.44 -5.51 -12.49
N THR A 17 -3.27 -4.64 -13.07
CA THR A 17 -4.72 -4.88 -13.26
C THR A 17 -5.04 -6.16 -14.02
N ASN A 18 -4.17 -6.58 -14.96
CA ASN A 18 -4.34 -7.84 -15.69
C ASN A 18 -4.08 -9.08 -14.84
N LYS A 19 -3.28 -8.96 -13.76
CA LYS A 19 -2.91 -10.09 -12.89
C LYS A 19 -3.79 -10.18 -11.64
N ALA A 20 -4.29 -9.05 -11.15
CA ALA A 20 -5.13 -8.97 -9.95
C ALA A 20 -6.19 -7.86 -10.09
N PRO A 21 -7.19 -8.04 -10.99
CA PRO A 21 -8.13 -6.99 -11.35
C PRO A 21 -8.98 -6.52 -10.16
N GLU A 22 -9.50 -7.43 -9.36
CA GLU A 22 -10.40 -7.13 -8.24
C GLU A 22 -9.66 -6.39 -7.11
N THR A 23 -8.46 -6.86 -6.73
CA THR A 23 -7.62 -6.20 -5.74
C THR A 23 -7.22 -4.79 -6.19
N CYS A 24 -6.83 -4.63 -7.46
CA CYS A 24 -6.49 -3.31 -8.00
C CYS A 24 -7.69 -2.36 -7.97
N LYS A 25 -8.89 -2.85 -8.31
CA LYS A 25 -10.13 -2.07 -8.25
C LYS A 25 -10.40 -1.56 -6.83
N LEU A 26 -10.41 -2.46 -5.84
CA LEU A 26 -10.64 -2.11 -4.44
C LEU A 26 -9.60 -1.13 -3.91
N LEU A 27 -8.31 -1.33 -4.24
CA LEU A 27 -7.25 -0.39 -3.86
C LEU A 27 -7.50 1.01 -4.41
N ILE A 28 -7.90 1.13 -5.69
CA ILE A 28 -8.22 2.41 -6.31
C ILE A 28 -9.43 3.07 -5.63
N GLU A 29 -10.48 2.31 -5.36
CA GLU A 29 -11.71 2.80 -4.70
C GLU A 29 -11.46 3.30 -3.27
N LYS A 30 -10.46 2.76 -2.59
CA LYS A 30 -10.09 3.14 -1.21
C LYS A 30 -9.06 4.28 -1.13
N MET A 31 -8.58 4.80 -2.27
CA MET A 31 -7.61 5.90 -2.25
C MET A 31 -8.23 7.23 -1.79
N PRO A 32 -7.47 8.09 -1.08
CA PRO A 32 -6.10 7.86 -0.62
C PRO A 32 -6.06 6.97 0.63
N ILE A 33 -5.17 5.97 0.61
CA ILE A 33 -4.88 5.15 1.79
C ILE A 33 -3.76 5.83 2.59
N THR A 34 -4.03 6.16 3.85
CA THR A 34 -3.09 6.87 4.73
C THR A 34 -3.00 6.18 6.09
N GLY A 35 -1.83 6.22 6.72
CA GLY A 35 -1.62 5.55 8.00
C GLY A 35 -0.15 5.58 8.44
N LYS A 36 0.13 4.93 9.56
CA LYS A 36 1.49 4.76 10.07
C LYS A 36 2.10 3.48 9.50
N VAL A 37 3.27 3.62 8.87
CA VAL A 37 4.04 2.49 8.36
C VAL A 37 4.77 1.80 9.53
N ILE A 38 4.77 0.47 9.52
CA ILE A 38 5.44 -0.38 10.51
C ILE A 38 6.49 -1.24 9.78
N GLN A 39 7.72 -1.28 10.30
CA GLN A 39 8.75 -2.19 9.80
C GLN A 39 8.40 -3.63 10.20
N ALA A 40 8.39 -4.55 9.24
CA ALA A 40 8.18 -5.96 9.51
C ALA A 40 9.38 -6.55 10.28
N ARG A 41 9.09 -7.40 11.29
CA ARG A 41 10.13 -8.10 12.06
C ARG A 41 10.52 -9.46 11.49
N TRP A 42 9.58 -10.13 10.83
CA TRP A 42 9.74 -11.51 10.35
C TRP A 42 9.95 -11.62 8.85
N SER A 43 9.42 -10.67 8.08
CA SER A 43 9.49 -10.67 6.60
C SER A 43 10.75 -10.01 6.03
N GLY A 44 11.71 -9.62 6.89
CA GLY A 44 12.95 -8.96 6.48
C GLY A 44 12.74 -7.52 6.00
N GLU A 45 13.09 -7.25 4.74
CA GLU A 45 13.03 -5.92 4.11
C GLU A 45 11.60 -5.57 3.65
N ALA A 46 10.69 -5.45 4.61
CA ALA A 46 9.30 -5.09 4.33
C ALA A 46 8.78 -4.05 5.31
N ALA A 47 7.93 -3.16 4.80
CA ALA A 47 7.18 -2.22 5.60
C ALA A 47 5.69 -2.34 5.24
N TRP A 48 4.82 -2.26 6.24
CA TRP A 48 3.38 -2.45 6.06
C TRP A 48 2.59 -1.33 6.70
N LEU A 49 1.40 -1.09 6.17
CA LEU A 49 0.42 -0.14 6.68
C LEU A 49 -0.86 -0.91 6.97
N GLN A 50 -1.43 -0.68 8.14
CA GLN A 50 -2.69 -1.30 8.53
C GLN A 50 -3.84 -0.58 7.83
N MET A 51 -4.63 -1.31 7.03
CA MET A 51 -5.67 -0.74 6.17
C MET A 51 -7.10 -0.83 6.74
N ASP A 52 -7.31 -1.63 7.78
CA ASP A 52 -8.58 -1.79 8.49
C ASP A 52 -8.38 -1.48 10.00
N PRO A 53 -9.42 -1.04 10.73
CA PRO A 53 -9.38 -1.06 12.17
C PRO A 53 -9.29 -2.51 12.67
N TYR A 54 -8.48 -2.71 13.71
CA TYR A 54 -8.60 -3.88 14.56
C TYR A 54 -9.74 -3.57 15.53
N ASP A 55 -10.91 -4.18 15.33
CA ASP A 55 -11.86 -4.37 16.44
C ASP A 55 -11.40 -5.56 17.29
#